data_AF-A0AAV1PSF2-F1
#
_entry.id   AF-A0AAV1PSF2-F1
#
_cell.length_a   1.000
_cell.length_b   1.000
_cell.length_c   1.000
_cell.angle_alpha   90.00
_cell.angle_beta   90.00
_cell.angle_gamma   90.00
#
_symmetry.space_group_name_H-M   'P 1'
#
loop_
_entity.id
_entity.type
_entity.pdbx_description
1 polymer ?
#
loop_
_entity_poly.entity_id
_entity_poly.type
_entity_poly.pdbx_seq_one_letter_code
_entity_poly.pdbx_strand_id
1 'polypeptide(L)'
;MAASTENVESVTGLLEDCISKHGFEVYPLKCFPGQKVDVRYDYELLPSRKPKFLAQTAAHVSGAAFYYQKSDVTDQPWGLKKMFGVCVHPRFGGWFAIRALLVFEGMTVGSELVQPVPPDCVPSREGRIKLLEAFNLHWQDWSYRNIVSPVSTYSQKQMDYFSAKPAQRFTLLRTWGFLPRDDDQPDPCSDTQTQVTGHS
;
A
#
# COMPACT_ATOMS: atom_id res chain seq x y z
N MET A 1 -18.23 -30.48 -7.32
CA MET A 1 -17.09 -29.64 -6.90
C MET A 1 -17.44 -29.10 -5.53
N ALA A 2 -16.82 -29.62 -4.46
CA ALA A 2 -17.10 -29.15 -3.12
C ALA A 2 -16.61 -27.70 -3.01
N ALA A 3 -17.52 -26.76 -2.79
CA ALA A 3 -17.14 -25.40 -2.39
C ALA A 3 -16.43 -25.54 -1.03
N SER A 4 -15.19 -25.09 -0.94
CA SER A 4 -14.46 -25.00 0.32
C SER A 4 -15.28 -24.14 1.28
N THR A 5 -15.75 -24.75 2.38
CA THR A 5 -16.50 -24.09 3.44
C THR A 5 -15.56 -23.31 4.35
N GLU A 6 -14.81 -22.37 3.80
CA GLU A 6 -14.05 -21.43 4.61
C GLU A 6 -14.92 -20.21 4.89
N ASN A 7 -15.08 -19.89 6.18
CA ASN A 7 -15.80 -18.70 6.61
C ASN A 7 -14.86 -17.48 6.60
N VAL A 8 -15.45 -16.28 6.55
CA VAL A 8 -14.70 -15.01 6.48
C VAL A 8 -13.73 -14.86 7.66
N GLU A 9 -14.16 -15.26 8.86
CA GLU A 9 -13.35 -15.16 10.08
C GLU A 9 -12.06 -15.98 9.99
N SER A 10 -12.11 -17.19 9.43
CA SER A 10 -10.94 -18.04 9.21
C SER A 10 -9.93 -17.37 8.26
N VAL A 11 -10.43 -16.81 7.15
CA VAL A 11 -9.59 -16.12 6.16
C VAL A 11 -8.94 -14.88 6.75
N THR A 12 -9.70 -14.07 7.51
CA THR A 12 -9.17 -12.89 8.20
C THR A 12 -8.11 -13.27 9.22
N GLY A 13 -8.35 -14.29 10.04
CA GLY A 13 -7.39 -14.76 11.04
C GLY A 13 -6.08 -15.27 10.41
N LEU A 14 -6.16 -16.04 9.32
CA LEU A 14 -4.98 -16.49 8.58
C LEU A 14 -4.19 -15.33 7.97
N LEU A 15 -4.89 -14.31 7.45
CA LEU A 15 -4.25 -13.11 6.91
C LEU A 15 -3.49 -12.35 8.00
N GLU A 16 -4.13 -12.13 9.15
CA GLU A 16 -3.54 -11.43 10.29
C GLU A 16 -2.30 -12.15 10.82
N ASP A 17 -2.38 -13.47 10.99
CA ASP A 17 -1.25 -14.30 11.41
C ASP A 17 -0.08 -14.20 10.41
N CYS A 18 -0.37 -14.32 9.10
CA CYS A 18 0.64 -14.25 8.05
C CYS A 18 1.34 -12.88 8.01
N ILE A 19 0.57 -11.79 8.06
CA ILE A 19 1.11 -10.42 8.07
C ILE A 19 1.94 -10.19 9.33
N SER A 20 1.51 -10.69 10.49
CA SER A 20 2.25 -10.51 11.75
C SER A 20 3.60 -11.22 11.75
N LYS A 21 3.67 -12.42 11.18
CA LYS A 21 4.88 -13.26 11.18
C LYS A 21 5.88 -12.84 10.12
N HIS A 22 5.40 -12.39 8.97
CA HIS A 22 6.26 -12.25 7.79
C HIS A 22 6.20 -10.86 7.14
N GLY A 23 5.29 -9.99 7.57
CA GLY A 23 5.08 -8.68 6.98
C GLY A 23 4.27 -8.71 5.68
N PHE A 24 3.95 -7.53 5.17
CA PHE A 24 3.05 -7.36 4.02
C PHE A 24 3.65 -7.84 2.68
N GLU A 25 4.98 -7.95 2.57
CA GLU A 25 5.64 -8.41 1.33
C GLU A 25 5.49 -9.92 1.08
N VAL A 26 4.86 -10.64 2.01
CA VAL A 26 4.68 -12.08 1.84
C VAL A 26 3.51 -12.36 0.91
N TYR A 27 3.90 -12.96 -0.21
CA TYR A 27 3.06 -13.43 -1.28
C TYR A 27 1.79 -14.10 -0.72
N PRO A 28 0.60 -13.50 -0.88
CA PRO A 28 -0.63 -14.00 -0.24
C PRO A 28 -0.94 -15.47 -0.55
N LEU A 29 -0.45 -15.98 -1.70
CA LEU A 29 -0.58 -17.37 -2.10
C LEU A 29 0.13 -18.36 -1.15
N LYS A 30 1.11 -17.92 -0.35
CA LYS A 30 1.69 -18.76 0.72
C LYS A 30 0.80 -18.84 1.95
N CYS A 31 -0.01 -17.82 2.22
CA CYS A 31 -0.90 -17.77 3.38
C CYS A 31 -2.17 -18.62 3.18
N PHE A 32 -2.61 -18.84 1.93
CA PHE A 32 -3.86 -19.53 1.59
C PHE A 32 -3.64 -20.74 0.66
N PRO A 33 -2.98 -21.81 1.15
CA PRO A 33 -2.74 -23.01 0.33
C PRO A 33 -4.06 -23.66 -0.06
N GLY A 34 -4.25 -23.91 -1.36
CA GLY A 34 -5.46 -24.55 -1.89
C GLY A 34 -6.61 -23.59 -2.24
N GLN A 35 -6.48 -22.30 -1.95
CA GLN A 35 -7.44 -21.29 -2.40
C GLN A 35 -6.93 -20.54 -3.62
N LYS A 36 -7.85 -20.22 -4.54
CA LYS A 36 -7.55 -19.37 -5.68
C LYS A 36 -7.73 -17.90 -5.27
N VAL A 37 -6.62 -17.22 -5.02
CA VAL A 37 -6.60 -15.80 -4.64
C VAL A 37 -6.03 -14.96 -5.77
N ASP A 38 -6.85 -14.07 -6.33
CA ASP A 38 -6.41 -13.03 -7.28
C ASP A 38 -5.93 -11.81 -6.48
N VAL A 39 -4.64 -11.52 -6.56
CA VAL A 39 -4.00 -10.39 -5.86
C VAL A 39 -3.78 -9.25 -6.84
N ARG A 40 -4.36 -8.09 -6.54
CA ARG A 40 -4.21 -6.87 -7.34
C ARG A 40 -3.51 -5.80 -6.52
N TYR A 41 -2.39 -5.27 -7.01
CA TYR A 41 -1.64 -4.23 -6.30
C TYR A 41 -2.05 -2.82 -6.75
N ASP A 42 -1.92 -1.85 -5.86
CA ASP A 42 -2.35 -0.46 -6.05
C ASP A 42 -1.71 0.22 -7.28
N TYR A 43 -0.50 -0.21 -7.64
CA TYR A 43 0.25 0.29 -8.79
C TYR A 43 -0.07 -0.40 -10.12
N GLU A 44 -0.86 -1.47 -10.12
CA GLU A 44 -1.14 -2.23 -11.35
C GLU A 44 -2.16 -1.54 -12.25
N LEU A 45 -1.82 -1.47 -13.53
CA LEU A 45 -2.65 -0.87 -14.57
C LEU A 45 -3.05 -1.93 -15.61
N LEU A 46 -4.25 -1.78 -16.15
CA LEU A 46 -4.68 -2.44 -17.38
C LEU A 46 -3.89 -1.90 -18.59
N PRO A 47 -3.88 -2.60 -19.74
CA PRO A 47 -3.27 -2.08 -20.97
C PRO A 47 -3.78 -0.69 -21.37
N SER A 48 -5.02 -0.36 -21.03
CA SER A 48 -5.64 0.96 -21.21
C SER A 48 -5.15 2.05 -20.26
N ARG A 49 -4.15 1.77 -19.42
CA ARG A 49 -3.62 2.66 -18.36
C ARG A 49 -4.60 2.98 -17.23
N LYS A 50 -5.77 2.35 -17.21
CA LYS A 50 -6.71 2.41 -16.08
C LYS A 50 -6.21 1.52 -14.95
N PRO A 51 -6.35 1.92 -13.68
CA PRO A 51 -5.97 1.06 -12.56
C PRO A 51 -6.81 -0.22 -12.55
N LYS A 52 -6.21 -1.36 -12.17
CA LYS A 52 -6.92 -2.65 -12.07
C LYS A 52 -8.05 -2.63 -11.04
N PHE A 53 -7.95 -1.77 -10.03
CA PHE A 53 -9.02 -1.49 -9.07
C PHE A 53 -8.88 -0.07 -8.49
N LEU A 54 -9.95 0.46 -7.92
CA LEU A 54 -9.95 1.77 -7.26
C LEU A 54 -9.62 1.60 -5.78
N ALA A 55 -8.34 1.77 -5.42
CA ALA A 55 -7.84 1.51 -4.07
C ALA A 55 -8.58 2.29 -2.97
N GLN A 56 -8.78 3.59 -3.17
CA GLN A 56 -9.45 4.46 -2.18
C GLN A 56 -10.92 4.08 -1.98
N THR A 57 -11.61 3.70 -3.06
CA THR A 57 -12.98 3.18 -2.98
C THR A 57 -13.01 1.87 -2.20
N ALA A 58 -12.09 0.94 -2.49
CA ALA A 58 -11.97 -0.33 -1.79
C ALA A 58 -11.75 -0.13 -0.27
N ALA A 59 -10.87 0.82 0.11
CA ALA A 59 -10.63 1.14 1.52
C ALA A 59 -11.83 1.82 2.22
N HIS A 60 -12.64 2.59 1.49
CA HIS A 60 -13.87 3.17 2.03
C HIS A 60 -14.91 2.08 2.28
N VAL A 61 -15.19 1.25 1.28
CA VAL A 61 -16.26 0.24 1.39
C VAL A 61 -15.90 -0.87 2.38
N SER A 62 -14.62 -1.11 2.66
CA SER A 62 -14.17 -2.02 3.71
C SER A 62 -14.19 -1.42 5.12
N GLY A 63 -14.55 -0.13 5.26
CA GLY A 63 -14.56 0.58 6.54
C GLY A 63 -13.17 0.97 7.07
N ALA A 64 -12.09 0.69 6.34
CA ALA A 64 -10.73 0.93 6.79
C ALA A 64 -10.37 2.43 6.89
N ALA A 65 -10.82 3.23 5.91
CA ALA A 65 -10.55 4.66 5.89
C ALA A 65 -11.61 5.41 5.09
N PHE A 66 -12.08 6.54 5.62
CA PHE A 66 -13.07 7.36 4.91
C PHE A 66 -12.40 8.03 3.71
N TYR A 67 -12.96 7.81 2.52
CA TYR A 67 -12.55 8.45 1.27
C TYR A 67 -13.27 9.78 1.05
N TYR A 68 -12.57 10.90 1.28
CA TYR A 68 -13.09 12.26 1.07
C TYR A 68 -12.89 12.68 -0.38
N GLN A 69 -13.97 13.13 -1.00
CA GLN A 69 -14.05 13.52 -2.40
C GLN A 69 -14.55 14.95 -2.55
N LYS A 70 -14.36 15.51 -3.74
CA LYS A 70 -14.90 16.84 -4.09
C LYS A 70 -16.42 16.94 -3.83
N SER A 71 -17.16 15.86 -4.09
CA SER A 71 -18.61 15.76 -3.84
C SER A 71 -19.01 15.88 -2.37
N ASP A 72 -18.10 15.65 -1.44
CA ASP A 72 -18.37 15.68 0.00
C ASP A 72 -18.29 17.10 0.59
N VAL A 73 -18.04 18.10 -0.26
CA VAL A 73 -18.00 19.51 0.10
C VAL A 73 -19.17 20.21 -0.59
N THR A 74 -20.11 20.73 0.19
CA THR A 74 -21.19 21.60 -0.31
C THR A 74 -20.62 22.95 -0.75
N ASP A 75 -21.23 23.59 -1.74
CA ASP A 75 -20.80 24.89 -2.29
C ASP A 75 -19.29 24.94 -2.60
N GLN A 76 -18.86 24.04 -3.48
CA GLN A 76 -17.44 23.75 -3.73
C GLN A 76 -16.66 25.01 -4.17
N PRO A 77 -15.59 25.42 -3.47
CA PRO A 77 -14.87 26.65 -3.78
C PRO A 77 -13.98 26.54 -5.04
N TRP A 78 -13.83 25.34 -5.61
CA TRP A 78 -12.87 25.06 -6.67
C TRP A 78 -13.44 25.18 -8.09
N GLY A 79 -14.73 25.48 -8.25
CA GLY A 79 -15.39 25.56 -9.56
C GLY A 79 -15.13 24.32 -10.44
N LEU A 80 -14.65 24.53 -11.67
CA LEU A 80 -14.33 23.45 -12.62
C LEU A 80 -12.99 22.75 -12.36
N LYS A 81 -12.17 23.22 -11.41
CA LYS A 81 -10.87 22.60 -11.10
C LYS A 81 -11.06 21.15 -10.66
N LYS A 82 -10.25 20.26 -11.22
CA LYS A 82 -10.21 18.85 -10.82
C LYS A 82 -9.55 18.75 -9.45
N MET A 83 -10.24 18.09 -8.52
CA MET A 83 -9.73 17.77 -7.19
C MET A 83 -9.78 16.26 -7.02
N PHE A 84 -8.62 15.64 -6.77
CA PHE A 84 -8.53 14.23 -6.44
C PHE A 84 -8.92 14.02 -4.98
N GLY A 85 -9.64 12.93 -4.71
CA GLY A 85 -10.00 12.56 -3.35
C GLY A 85 -8.83 11.93 -2.59
N VAL A 86 -8.99 11.82 -1.27
CA VAL A 86 -7.99 11.23 -0.38
C VAL A 86 -8.66 10.47 0.76
N CYS A 87 -8.10 9.31 1.12
CA CYS A 87 -8.53 8.55 2.28
C CYS A 87 -7.83 9.05 3.54
N VAL A 88 -8.56 9.11 4.66
CA VAL A 88 -7.99 9.38 5.99
C VAL A 88 -8.31 8.20 6.91
N HIS A 89 -7.28 7.59 7.47
CA HIS A 89 -7.40 6.50 8.43
C HIS A 89 -7.67 7.07 9.83
N PRO A 90 -8.63 6.52 10.60
CA PRO A 90 -9.02 7.08 11.91
C PRO A 90 -7.88 7.16 12.93
N ARG A 91 -6.91 6.25 12.86
CA ARG A 91 -5.76 6.23 13.78
C ARG A 91 -4.50 6.88 13.24
N PHE A 92 -4.31 6.92 11.92
CA PHE A 92 -3.03 7.28 11.30
C PHE A 92 -3.13 8.54 10.43
N GLY A 93 -4.32 9.13 10.32
CA GLY A 93 -4.56 10.20 9.36
C GLY A 93 -4.22 9.75 7.94
N GLY A 94 -3.37 10.52 7.26
CA GLY A 94 -2.83 10.14 5.95
C GLY A 94 -1.52 9.36 6.01
N TRP A 95 -1.01 8.97 7.19
CA TRP A 95 0.26 8.24 7.35
C TRP A 95 0.12 6.74 7.08
N PHE A 96 -0.48 6.39 5.95
CA PHE A 96 -0.60 5.02 5.46
C PHE A 96 -0.67 5.01 3.93
N ALA A 97 -0.67 3.81 3.35
CA ALA A 97 -0.95 3.59 1.95
C ALA A 97 -1.78 2.31 1.79
N ILE A 98 -2.68 2.32 0.82
CA ILE A 98 -3.45 1.14 0.41
C ILE A 98 -2.57 0.38 -0.58
N ARG A 99 -2.44 -0.94 -0.40
CA ARG A 99 -1.39 -1.71 -1.09
C ARG A 99 -1.92 -2.77 -2.05
N ALA A 100 -2.93 -3.52 -1.63
CA ALA A 100 -3.47 -4.59 -2.46
C ALA A 100 -4.94 -4.84 -2.16
N LEU A 101 -5.60 -5.43 -3.15
CA LEU A 101 -6.91 -6.06 -3.06
C LEU A 101 -6.71 -7.56 -3.28
N LEU A 102 -7.17 -8.37 -2.33
CA LEU A 102 -7.18 -9.82 -2.44
C LEU A 102 -8.61 -10.26 -2.74
N VAL A 103 -8.80 -10.94 -3.86
CA VAL A 103 -10.10 -11.48 -4.28
C VAL A 103 -10.04 -13.00 -4.20
N PHE A 104 -10.84 -13.57 -3.30
CA PHE A 104 -10.96 -15.01 -3.12
C PHE A 104 -11.98 -15.56 -4.12
N GLU A 105 -11.49 -16.20 -5.18
CA GLU A 105 -12.36 -16.70 -6.25
C GLU A 105 -13.17 -17.92 -5.80
N GLY A 106 -14.45 -17.96 -6.17
CA GLY A 106 -15.36 -19.06 -5.81
C GLY A 106 -15.84 -19.02 -4.37
N MET A 107 -15.41 -18.04 -3.57
CA MET A 107 -15.94 -17.75 -2.25
C MET A 107 -17.12 -16.78 -2.35
N THR A 108 -18.24 -17.13 -1.73
CA THR A 108 -19.38 -16.25 -1.54
C THR A 108 -19.60 -16.02 -0.06
N VAL A 109 -19.69 -14.75 0.32
CA VAL A 109 -20.02 -14.35 1.68
C VAL A 109 -21.53 -14.16 1.77
N GLY A 110 -22.16 -14.71 2.82
CA GLY A 110 -23.60 -14.59 3.00
C GLY A 110 -23.99 -13.27 3.66
N SER A 111 -25.27 -13.14 4.02
CA SER A 111 -25.84 -11.95 4.65
C SER A 111 -25.25 -11.62 6.03
N GLU A 112 -24.51 -12.55 6.62
CA GLU A 112 -23.78 -12.37 7.88
C GLU A 112 -22.61 -11.37 7.77
N LEU A 113 -22.05 -11.16 6.57
CA LEU A 113 -21.00 -10.17 6.38
C LEU A 113 -21.60 -8.76 6.31
N VAL A 114 -21.56 -8.05 7.44
CA VAL A 114 -21.98 -6.65 7.50
C VAL A 114 -20.86 -5.76 6.97
N GLN A 115 -21.17 -4.99 5.92
CA GLN A 115 -20.25 -3.99 5.41
C GLN A 115 -20.12 -2.81 6.40
N PRO A 116 -18.94 -2.56 6.98
CA PRO A 116 -18.77 -1.47 7.94
C PRO A 116 -18.77 -0.10 7.25
N VAL A 117 -19.27 0.91 7.97
CA VAL A 117 -19.15 2.32 7.55
C VAL A 117 -17.84 2.89 8.13
N PRO A 118 -16.94 3.46 7.31
CA PRO A 118 -15.71 4.03 7.82
C PRO A 118 -16.01 5.26 8.70
N PRO A 119 -15.28 5.49 9.79
CA PRO A 119 -15.47 6.67 10.63
C PRO A 119 -15.21 7.99 9.87
N ASP A 120 -16.17 8.92 9.88
CA ASP A 120 -15.96 10.29 9.39
C ASP A 120 -15.13 11.07 10.41
N CYS A 121 -13.83 11.12 10.16
CA CYS A 121 -12.85 11.78 11.02
C CYS A 121 -12.62 13.26 10.66
N VAL A 122 -13.18 13.74 9.54
CA VAL A 122 -13.09 15.14 9.08
C VAL A 122 -14.50 15.62 8.69
N PRO A 123 -15.39 15.78 9.68
CA PRO A 123 -16.82 16.00 9.41
C PRO A 123 -17.14 17.43 8.96
N SER A 124 -16.30 18.41 9.31
CA SER A 124 -16.56 19.81 8.96
C SER A 124 -16.23 20.09 7.49
N ARG A 125 -17.05 20.93 6.86
CA ARG A 125 -16.85 21.38 5.49
C ARG A 125 -15.48 22.03 5.32
N GLU A 126 -15.10 22.92 6.23
CA GLU A 126 -13.82 23.63 6.22
C GLU A 126 -12.65 22.66 6.38
N GLY A 127 -12.80 21.61 7.20
CA GLY A 127 -11.82 20.54 7.34
C GLY A 127 -11.63 19.76 6.05
N ARG A 128 -12.72 19.41 5.36
CA ARG A 128 -12.68 18.72 4.06
C ARG A 128 -12.04 19.59 2.97
N ILE A 129 -12.33 20.89 2.96
CA ILE A 129 -11.67 21.85 2.05
C ILE A 129 -10.16 21.86 2.32
N LYS A 130 -9.76 22.09 3.58
CA LYS A 130 -8.35 22.11 3.99
C LYS A 130 -7.63 20.82 3.61
N LEU A 131 -8.26 19.66 3.84
CA LEU A 131 -7.73 18.36 3.48
C LEU A 131 -7.48 18.23 1.98
N LEU A 132 -8.50 18.52 1.17
CA LEU A 132 -8.42 18.36 -0.28
C LEU A 132 -7.43 19.36 -0.89
N GLU A 133 -7.34 20.58 -0.39
CA GLU A 133 -6.34 21.56 -0.83
C GLU A 133 -4.93 21.15 -0.45
N ALA A 134 -4.70 20.76 0.81
CA ALA A 134 -3.39 20.28 1.25
C ALA A 134 -2.94 19.05 0.44
N PHE A 135 -3.84 18.10 0.16
CA PHE A 135 -3.51 16.93 -0.66
C PHE A 135 -3.25 17.28 -2.13
N ASN A 136 -4.06 18.14 -2.75
CA ASN A 136 -3.93 18.41 -4.19
C ASN A 136 -2.84 19.43 -4.51
N LEU A 137 -2.55 20.37 -3.60
CA LEU A 137 -1.67 21.51 -3.86
C LEU A 137 -0.36 21.45 -3.08
N HIS A 138 -0.32 20.73 -1.95
CA HIS A 138 0.79 20.77 -1.01
C HIS A 138 1.25 19.38 -0.53
N TRP A 139 0.91 18.28 -1.21
CA TRP A 139 1.18 16.91 -0.72
C TRP A 139 2.63 16.62 -0.34
N GLN A 140 3.59 17.34 -0.95
CA GLN A 140 5.03 17.16 -0.73
C GLN A 140 5.48 17.60 0.67
N ASP A 141 4.72 18.46 1.34
CA ASP A 141 5.02 18.92 2.71
C ASP A 141 4.48 17.98 3.80
N TRP A 142 3.79 16.90 3.40
CA TRP A 142 3.19 15.88 4.28
C TRP A 142 2.04 16.37 5.18
N SER A 143 1.72 17.67 5.18
CA SER A 143 0.80 18.30 6.13
C SER A 143 -0.61 17.72 6.09
N TYR A 144 -1.11 17.37 4.89
CA TYR A 144 -2.44 16.76 4.74
C TYR A 144 -2.60 15.46 5.54
N ARG A 145 -1.49 14.76 5.82
CA ARG A 145 -1.50 13.50 6.57
C ARG A 145 -1.80 13.71 8.05
N ASN A 146 -1.60 14.93 8.55
CA ASN A 146 -1.88 15.35 9.93
C ASN A 146 -3.24 16.06 10.06
N ILE A 147 -4.16 15.90 9.10
CA ILE A 147 -5.50 16.51 9.19
C ILE A 147 -6.26 16.09 10.45
N VAL A 148 -5.97 14.88 10.94
CA VAL A 148 -6.33 14.35 12.26
C VAL A 148 -5.05 14.01 13.00
N SER A 149 -5.09 13.99 14.34
CA SER A 149 -3.94 13.62 15.17
C SER A 149 -3.60 12.13 15.01
N PRO A 150 -2.48 11.77 14.37
CA PRO A 150 -2.13 10.37 14.18
C PRO A 150 -1.47 9.80 15.44
N VAL A 151 -1.73 8.52 15.74
CA VAL A 151 -1.05 7.80 16.83
C VAL A 151 0.40 7.44 16.49
N SER A 152 0.71 7.39 15.20
CA SER A 152 2.05 7.11 14.68
C SER A 152 2.17 7.68 13.26
N THR A 153 3.36 8.17 12.93
CA THR A 153 3.70 8.70 11.61
C THR A 153 4.81 7.87 10.99
N TYR A 154 5.13 8.14 9.73
CA TYR A 154 6.35 7.58 9.15
C TYR A 154 7.58 8.09 9.91
N SER A 155 8.60 7.25 10.02
CA SER A 155 9.90 7.67 10.52
C SER A 155 10.57 8.64 9.54
N GLN A 156 11.55 9.41 10.02
CA GLN A 156 12.32 10.32 9.15
C GLN A 156 12.93 9.57 7.96
N LYS A 157 13.57 8.41 8.18
CA LYS A 157 14.12 7.58 7.09
C LYS A 157 13.05 7.19 6.07
N GLN A 158 11.86 6.82 6.51
CA GLN A 158 10.76 6.45 5.61
C GLN A 158 10.25 7.66 4.82
N MET A 159 10.18 8.84 5.43
CA MET A 159 9.86 10.08 4.74
C MET A 159 10.93 10.46 3.71
N ASP A 160 12.21 10.34 4.06
CA ASP A 160 13.34 10.60 3.16
C ASP A 160 13.28 9.66 1.94
N TYR A 161 13.00 8.37 2.18
CA TYR A 161 12.85 7.36 1.13
C TYR A 161 11.72 7.70 0.16
N PHE A 162 10.54 8.09 0.67
CA PHE A 162 9.40 8.41 -0.18
C PHE A 162 9.51 9.79 -0.86
N SER A 163 10.24 10.74 -0.24
CA SER A 163 10.56 12.04 -0.84
C SER A 163 11.58 11.91 -1.97
N ALA A 164 12.46 10.91 -1.91
CA ALA A 164 13.44 10.66 -2.95
C ALA A 164 12.78 10.20 -4.26
N LYS A 165 13.39 10.61 -5.38
CA LYS A 165 12.99 10.13 -6.70
C LYS A 165 13.20 8.62 -6.78
N PRO A 166 12.36 7.86 -7.51
CA PRO A 166 12.48 6.41 -7.61
C PRO A 166 13.90 5.92 -7.94
N ALA A 167 14.61 6.59 -8.86
CA ALA A 167 15.97 6.26 -9.25
C ALA A 167 17.02 6.44 -8.14
N GLN A 168 16.76 7.27 -7.13
CA GLN A 168 17.69 7.57 -6.03
C GLN A 168 17.48 6.68 -4.80
N ARG A 169 16.37 5.92 -4.77
CA ARG A 169 16.00 5.11 -3.60
C ARG A 169 17.01 4.01 -3.30
N PHE A 170 17.56 3.36 -4.31
CA PHE A 170 18.60 2.33 -4.13
C PHE A 170 19.88 2.92 -3.51
N THR A 171 20.31 4.09 -3.96
CA THR A 171 21.44 4.80 -3.36
C THR A 171 21.20 5.10 -1.89
N LEU A 172 20.01 5.60 -1.52
CA LEU A 172 19.65 5.82 -0.10
C LEU A 172 19.72 4.53 0.71
N LEU A 173 19.18 3.43 0.18
CA LEU A 173 19.22 2.14 0.87
C LEU A 173 20.66 1.63 1.07
N ARG A 174 21.56 1.82 0.10
CA ARG A 174 22.99 1.50 0.24
C ARG A 174 23.65 2.38 1.30
N THR A 175 23.40 3.70 1.28
CA THR A 175 23.93 4.63 2.29
C THR A 175 23.49 4.26 3.71
N TRP A 176 22.26 3.75 3.87
CA TRP A 176 21.75 3.28 5.15
C TRP A 176 22.18 1.86 5.53
N GLY A 177 22.94 1.17 4.67
CA GLY A 177 23.44 -0.18 4.91
C GLY A 177 22.40 -1.28 4.72
N PHE A 178 21.27 -1.01 4.06
CA PHE A 178 20.26 -2.03 3.73
C PHE A 178 20.59 -2.82 2.46
N LEU A 179 21.52 -2.32 1.64
CA LEU A 179 22.00 -2.98 0.43
C LEU A 179 23.53 -2.95 0.39
N PRO A 180 24.18 -3.95 -0.24
CA PRO A 180 25.63 -3.95 -0.47
C PRO A 180 26.09 -2.69 -1.20
N ARG A 181 27.33 -2.27 -0.94
CA ARG A 181 27.95 -1.19 -1.72
C ARG A 181 28.33 -1.74 -3.09
N ASP A 182 28.37 -0.87 -4.10
CA ASP A 182 28.72 -1.29 -5.46
C ASP A 182 30.16 -1.87 -5.52
N ASP A 183 31.01 -1.57 -4.52
CA ASP A 183 32.37 -2.10 -4.35
C ASP A 183 32.44 -3.51 -3.72
N ASP A 184 31.31 -4.09 -3.28
CA ASP A 184 31.27 -5.42 -2.63
C ASP A 184 31.08 -6.58 -3.64
N GLN A 185 31.13 -6.33 -4.95
CA GLN A 185 31.19 -7.43 -5.94
C GLN A 185 32.60 -8.03 -5.97
N PRO A 186 32.77 -9.35 -5.73
CA PRO A 186 34.06 -10.00 -5.94
C PRO A 186 34.44 -9.92 -7.43
N ASP A 187 35.65 -9.44 -7.71
CA ASP A 187 36.24 -9.44 -9.05
C ASP A 187 36.14 -10.85 -9.67
N PRO A 188 35.52 -11.03 -10.85
CA PRO A 188 35.42 -12.34 -11.49
C PRO A 188 36.71 -12.76 -12.20
N CYS A 189 37.89 -12.28 -11.76
CA CYS A 189 39.15 -12.56 -12.45
C CYS A 189 40.34 -12.65 -11.50
N SER A 190 40.32 -13.66 -10.63
CA SER A 190 41.52 -14.05 -9.88
C SER A 190 41.36 -15.44 -9.31
N ASP A 191 41.19 -16.43 -10.18
CA ASP A 191 41.59 -17.81 -9.90
C ASP A 191 41.62 -18.62 -11.20
N THR A 192 42.82 -18.86 -11.75
CA THR A 192 43.35 -20.18 -12.11
C THR A 192 44.71 -19.98 -12.80
N GLN A 193 45.77 -19.85 -12.01
CA GLN A 193 47.13 -20.23 -12.43
C GLN A 193 47.60 -21.31 -11.48
N THR A 194 47.30 -22.59 -11.76
CA THR A 194 48.09 -23.68 -11.19
C THR A 194 48.03 -24.94 -12.06
N GLN A 195 49.23 -25.37 -12.46
CA GLN A 195 49.63 -26.71 -12.90
C GLN A 195 49.40 -27.15 -14.36
N VAL A 196 50.47 -26.94 -15.14
CA VAL A 196 50.90 -27.81 -16.24
C VAL A 196 52.02 -28.71 -15.70
N THR A 197 51.84 -30.04 -15.72
CA THR A 197 52.78 -31.06 -16.29
C THR A 197 52.68 -32.45 -15.64
N GLY A 198 52.61 -33.47 -16.51
CA GLY A 198 52.88 -34.90 -16.26
C GLY A 198 51.74 -35.80 -16.73
N HIS A 199 51.87 -36.82 -17.59
CA HIS A 199 52.99 -37.44 -18.31
C HIS A 199 52.37 -38.36 -19.40
N SER A 200 53.03 -38.48 -20.56
CA SER A 200 53.23 -39.73 -21.32
C SER A 200 54.38 -39.49 -22.30
#